data_AF-A0A2K8GKM1-F1
#
_entry.id   AF-A0A2K8GKM1-F1
#
_cell.length_a   1.000
_cell.length_b   1.000
_cell.length_c   1.000
_cell.angle_alpha   90.00
_cell.angle_beta   90.00
_cell.angle_gamma   90.00
#
_symmetry.space_group_name_H-M   'P 1'
#
loop_
_entity.id
_entity.type
_entity.pdbx_description
1 polymer ?
#
loop_
_entity_poly.entity_id
_entity_poly.type
_entity_poly.pdbx_seq_one_letter_code
_entity_poly.pdbx_strand_id
1 'polypeptide(L)'
;MIWFSAVVLFALVANVHQATIGCKNCVSLGKEEKAMFRAHSEACLPQSQVDRKLVDMMLNGELSEDPALKKHVYCILLKCKVISKDGKLQKTAVLGKMATRSDGKNATKVLESCAEQSGETPEDLAWNLFRCGYDKKSVLFDYMPTGASAGLDTNTN
;
A
#
# COMPACT_ATOMS: atom_id res chain seq x y z
N MET A 1 32.89 -59.09 28.52
CA MET A 1 33.05 -58.66 29.92
C MET A 1 32.47 -57.27 30.04
N ILE A 2 31.50 -57.10 30.96
CA ILE A 2 30.96 -55.83 31.49
C ILE A 2 30.08 -55.06 30.47
N TRP A 3 28.86 -54.60 30.73
CA TRP A 3 27.83 -54.76 31.76
C TRP A 3 26.64 -53.98 31.18
N PHE A 4 25.53 -54.63 30.86
CA PHE A 4 24.28 -53.91 30.58
C PHE A 4 23.80 -53.31 31.90
N SER A 5 23.98 -52.01 32.06
CA SER A 5 23.28 -51.22 33.08
C SER A 5 22.45 -50.17 32.39
N ALA A 6 21.15 -50.37 32.53
CA ALA A 6 20.05 -49.47 32.20
C ALA A 6 20.40 -47.99 32.43
N VAL A 7 20.02 -47.14 31.47
CA VAL A 7 19.03 -46.07 31.69
C VAL A 7 18.38 -45.77 30.33
N VAL A 8 17.18 -46.32 30.14
CA VAL A 8 16.14 -45.68 29.32
C VAL A 8 15.88 -44.32 29.94
N LEU A 9 16.10 -43.23 29.19
CA LEU A 9 15.37 -41.94 29.27
C LEU A 9 16.19 -40.83 28.60
N PHE A 10 15.82 -40.53 27.36
CA PHE A 10 15.45 -39.21 26.85
C PHE A 10 15.68 -39.20 25.34
N ALA A 11 14.58 -39.39 24.62
CA ALA A 11 14.48 -39.04 23.23
C ALA A 11 14.75 -37.53 23.10
N LEU A 12 15.97 -37.16 22.74
CA LEU A 12 16.26 -35.86 22.14
C LEU A 12 16.46 -36.08 20.66
N VAL A 13 15.31 -35.99 19.98
CA VAL A 13 15.19 -35.72 18.56
C VAL A 13 15.96 -34.43 18.27
N ALA A 14 17.12 -34.55 17.63
CA ALA A 14 17.69 -33.48 16.82
C ALA A 14 17.77 -33.95 15.36
N ASN A 15 16.65 -34.50 14.88
CA ASN A 15 16.31 -34.43 13.46
C ASN A 15 15.96 -32.96 13.18
N VAL A 16 16.95 -32.16 12.80
CA VAL A 16 16.72 -30.82 12.26
C VAL A 16 16.16 -30.99 10.84
N HIS A 17 14.88 -31.38 10.74
CA HIS A 17 14.08 -31.11 9.56
C HIS A 17 13.30 -29.81 9.80
N GLN A 18 13.66 -28.83 8.97
CA GLN A 18 12.76 -27.83 8.40
C GLN A 18 12.28 -26.70 9.31
N ALA A 19 12.94 -25.54 9.14
CA ALA A 19 12.26 -24.25 9.14
C ALA A 19 12.77 -23.42 7.96
N THR A 20 12.09 -23.64 6.83
CA THR A 20 11.66 -22.63 5.86
C THR A 20 12.63 -21.51 5.47
N ILE A 21 13.11 -21.60 4.23
CA ILE A 21 13.19 -20.52 3.23
C ILE A 21 13.03 -19.14 3.87
N GLY A 22 14.15 -18.51 4.22
CA GLY A 22 14.17 -17.07 4.41
C GLY A 22 13.48 -16.44 3.21
N CYS A 23 12.42 -15.68 3.48
CA CYS A 23 11.61 -15.03 2.47
C CYS A 23 12.48 -14.04 1.68
N LYS A 24 13.17 -14.51 0.65
CA LYS A 24 14.06 -13.69 -0.19
C LYS A 24 13.31 -12.60 -0.97
N ASN A 25 11.98 -12.54 -0.86
CA ASN A 25 11.10 -11.56 -1.52
C ASN A 25 10.04 -10.95 -0.58
N CYS A 26 10.27 -10.91 0.73
CA CYS A 26 9.32 -10.25 1.63
C CYS A 26 9.38 -8.72 1.47
N VAL A 27 8.43 -8.17 0.70
CA VAL A 27 7.82 -6.83 0.87
C VAL A 27 8.79 -5.70 1.22
N SER A 28 9.93 -5.59 0.51
CA SER A 28 10.77 -4.39 0.59
C SER A 28 10.17 -3.23 -0.21
N LEU A 29 9.59 -3.55 -1.38
CA LEU A 29 8.95 -2.57 -2.27
C LEU A 29 7.81 -1.84 -1.55
N GLY A 30 6.95 -2.59 -0.85
CA GLY A 30 5.79 -1.99 -0.19
C GLY A 30 6.11 -1.08 1.01
N LYS A 31 7.25 -1.25 1.67
CA LYS A 31 7.66 -0.37 2.78
C LYS A 31 8.12 0.99 2.27
N GLU A 32 8.91 1.02 1.20
CA GLU A 32 9.38 2.25 0.57
C GLU A 32 8.20 3.06 -0.01
N GLU A 33 7.25 2.38 -0.65
CA GLU A 33 6.09 3.02 -1.26
C GLU A 33 5.13 3.60 -0.22
N LYS A 34 4.91 2.88 0.90
CA LYS A 34 4.18 3.41 2.06
C LYS A 34 4.86 4.65 2.65
N ALA A 35 6.19 4.62 2.78
CA ALA A 35 6.94 5.77 3.29
C ALA A 35 6.84 6.98 2.35
N MET A 36 6.95 6.76 1.04
CA MET A 36 6.76 7.80 0.03
C MET A 36 5.35 8.38 0.05
N PHE A 37 4.33 7.54 0.18
CA PHE A 37 2.94 8.00 0.33
C PHE A 37 2.77 8.88 1.57
N ARG A 38 3.28 8.43 2.74
CA ARG A 38 3.25 9.22 3.99
C ARG A 38 3.92 10.57 3.82
N ALA A 39 5.12 10.59 3.22
CA ALA A 39 5.86 11.83 2.99
C ALA A 39 5.09 12.82 2.09
N HIS A 40 4.46 12.32 1.03
CA HIS A 40 3.62 13.15 0.16
C HIS A 40 2.33 13.61 0.84
N SER A 41 1.70 12.75 1.64
CA SER A 41 0.52 13.10 2.43
C SER A 41 0.82 14.22 3.43
N GLU A 42 1.88 14.10 4.24
CA GLU A 42 2.31 15.15 5.17
C GLU A 42 2.60 16.47 4.45
N ALA A 43 3.28 16.42 3.29
CA ALA A 43 3.54 17.61 2.47
C ALA A 43 2.27 18.23 1.83
N CYS A 44 1.14 17.51 1.83
CA CYS A 44 -0.13 17.95 1.27
C CYS A 44 -1.11 18.48 2.32
N LEU A 45 -0.90 18.20 3.61
CA LEU A 45 -1.72 18.74 4.70
C LEU A 45 -1.86 20.28 4.67
N PRO A 46 -0.78 21.09 4.58
CA PRO A 46 -0.94 22.55 4.58
C PRO A 46 -1.67 23.09 3.36
N GLN A 47 -1.63 22.39 2.22
CA GLN A 47 -2.29 22.81 0.98
C GLN A 47 -3.77 22.45 0.98
N SER A 48 -4.09 21.26 1.48
CA SER A 48 -5.45 20.72 1.51
C SER A 48 -6.27 21.27 2.66
N GLN A 49 -5.64 21.62 3.78
CA GLN A 49 -6.29 21.99 5.04
C GLN A 49 -7.27 20.90 5.55
N VAL A 50 -7.05 19.65 5.14
CA VAL A 50 -7.85 18.50 5.56
C VAL A 50 -7.61 18.20 7.04
N ASP A 51 -8.67 17.77 7.74
CA ASP A 51 -8.55 17.22 9.08
C ASP A 51 -7.76 15.90 9.02
N ARG A 52 -6.73 15.76 9.88
CA ARG A 52 -5.93 14.53 9.97
C ARG A 52 -6.81 13.29 10.22
N LYS A 53 -7.92 13.43 10.96
CA LYS A 53 -8.88 12.36 11.21
C LYS A 53 -9.52 11.84 9.92
N LEU A 54 -9.81 12.72 8.95
CA LEU A 54 -10.35 12.31 7.65
C LEU A 54 -9.31 11.57 6.81
N VAL A 55 -8.03 11.97 6.93
CA VAL A 55 -6.91 11.25 6.30
C VAL A 55 -6.76 9.85 6.93
N ASP A 56 -6.81 9.74 8.26
CA ASP A 56 -6.73 8.45 8.95
C ASP A 56 -7.90 7.53 8.58
N MET A 57 -9.12 8.07 8.52
CA MET A 57 -10.30 7.34 8.02
C MET A 57 -10.08 6.84 6.59
N MET A 58 -9.63 7.71 5.68
CA MET A 58 -9.32 7.33 4.30
C MET A 58 -8.28 6.20 4.23
N LEU A 59 -7.23 6.27 5.05
CA LEU A 59 -6.19 5.24 5.15
C LEU A 59 -6.70 3.91 5.73
N ASN A 60 -7.77 3.94 6.52
CA ASN A 60 -8.47 2.77 7.03
C ASN A 60 -9.59 2.28 6.08
N GLY A 61 -9.75 2.94 4.93
CA GLY A 61 -10.74 2.55 3.92
C GLY A 61 -12.10 3.22 4.05
N GLU A 62 -12.23 4.19 4.95
CA GLU A 62 -13.43 4.99 5.14
C GLU A 62 -13.33 6.27 4.29
N LEU A 63 -13.94 6.25 3.10
CA LEU A 63 -13.87 7.35 2.13
C LEU A 63 -15.05 8.31 2.29
N SER A 64 -14.80 9.52 2.79
CA SER A 64 -15.77 10.62 2.79
C SER A 64 -15.61 11.54 1.57
N GLU A 65 -16.66 12.23 1.16
CA GLU A 65 -16.60 13.19 0.03
C GLU A 65 -16.24 14.62 0.47
N ASP A 66 -15.49 14.75 1.56
CA ASP A 66 -15.08 16.06 2.07
C ASP A 66 -14.21 16.82 1.05
N PRO A 67 -14.51 18.09 0.72
CA PRO A 67 -13.74 18.86 -0.26
C PRO A 67 -12.25 18.99 0.07
N ALA A 68 -11.89 19.10 1.34
CA ALA A 68 -10.49 19.17 1.76
C ALA A 68 -9.80 17.80 1.59
N LEU A 69 -10.52 16.70 1.81
CA LEU A 69 -10.02 15.36 1.53
C LEU A 69 -9.80 15.12 0.02
N LYS A 70 -10.72 15.55 -0.85
CA LYS A 70 -10.53 15.50 -2.31
C LYS A 70 -9.27 16.26 -2.74
N LYS A 71 -9.10 17.47 -2.20
CA LYS A 71 -7.90 18.30 -2.43
C LYS A 71 -6.62 17.64 -1.92
N HIS A 72 -6.70 16.92 -0.80
CA HIS A 72 -5.59 16.14 -0.27
C HIS A 72 -5.17 15.02 -1.22
N VAL A 73 -6.13 14.23 -1.69
CA VAL A 73 -5.89 13.13 -2.66
C VAL A 73 -5.31 13.68 -3.96
N TYR A 74 -5.88 14.75 -4.50
CA TYR A 74 -5.36 15.43 -5.68
C TYR A 74 -3.89 15.83 -5.51
N CYS A 75 -3.54 16.48 -4.40
CA CYS A 75 -2.17 16.89 -4.11
C CYS A 75 -1.20 15.69 -4.05
N ILE A 76 -1.59 14.59 -3.41
CA ILE A 76 -0.78 13.38 -3.34
C ILE A 76 -0.56 12.80 -4.74
N LEU A 77 -1.62 12.60 -5.50
CA LEU A 77 -1.54 12.00 -6.84
C LEU A 77 -0.69 12.86 -7.80
N LEU A 78 -0.75 14.19 -7.67
CA LEU A 78 0.13 15.11 -8.38
C LEU A 78 1.60 14.94 -7.99
N LYS A 79 1.92 14.91 -6.70
CA LYS A 79 3.30 14.70 -6.22
C LYS A 79 3.85 13.35 -6.65
N CYS A 80 2.99 12.33 -6.63
CA CYS A 80 3.29 11.00 -7.16
C CYS A 80 3.42 10.97 -8.69
N LYS A 81 3.12 12.06 -9.41
CA LYS A 81 3.10 12.13 -10.88
C LYS A 81 2.18 11.07 -11.52
N VAL A 82 1.12 10.68 -10.80
CA VAL A 82 0.10 9.75 -11.29
C VAL A 82 -0.92 10.49 -12.15
N ILE A 83 -1.16 11.76 -11.83
CA ILE A 83 -2.07 12.63 -12.58
C ILE A 83 -1.38 13.90 -13.07
N SER A 84 -1.96 14.55 -14.08
CA SER A 84 -1.65 15.92 -14.49
C SER A 84 -2.41 16.95 -13.65
N LYS A 85 -2.06 18.24 -13.84
CA LYS A 85 -2.74 19.39 -13.20
C LYS A 85 -4.22 19.55 -13.57
N ASP A 86 -4.68 18.86 -14.61
CA ASP A 86 -6.10 18.79 -14.99
C ASP A 86 -6.82 17.61 -14.34
N GLY A 87 -6.16 16.85 -13.46
CA GLY A 87 -6.74 15.71 -12.75
C GLY A 87 -6.67 14.38 -13.51
N LYS A 88 -6.19 14.37 -14.76
CA LYS A 88 -6.19 13.16 -15.61
C LYS A 88 -5.04 12.23 -15.31
N LEU A 89 -5.27 10.93 -15.47
CA LEU A 89 -4.27 9.89 -15.32
C LEU A 89 -3.13 10.04 -16.35
N GLN A 90 -1.89 10.10 -15.87
CA GLN A 90 -0.67 10.12 -16.67
C GLN A 90 -0.24 8.69 -17.02
N LYS A 91 -0.93 8.07 -17.98
CA LYS A 91 -0.75 6.65 -18.35
C LYS A 91 0.72 6.25 -18.54
N THR A 92 1.50 7.05 -19.28
CA THR A 92 2.92 6.77 -19.54
C THR A 92 3.79 6.84 -18.27
N ALA A 93 3.52 7.81 -17.39
CA ALA A 93 4.26 7.96 -16.13
C ALA A 93 3.93 6.80 -15.17
N VAL A 94 2.67 6.39 -15.12
CA VAL A 94 2.21 5.23 -14.36
C VAL A 94 2.85 3.96 -14.89
N LEU A 95 2.79 3.70 -16.20
CA LEU A 95 3.44 2.54 -16.82
C LEU A 95 4.93 2.46 -16.50
N GLY A 96 5.65 3.59 -16.60
CA GLY A 96 7.07 3.64 -16.24
C GLY A 96 7.34 3.31 -14.77
N LYS A 97 6.53 3.85 -13.85
CA LYS A 97 6.64 3.55 -12.40
C LYS A 97 6.24 2.12 -12.06
N MET A 98 5.30 1.55 -12.81
CA MET A 98 4.78 0.21 -12.56
C MET A 98 5.65 -0.88 -13.21
N ALA A 99 6.43 -0.57 -14.23
CA ALA A 99 7.23 -1.54 -14.98
C ALA A 99 8.28 -2.28 -14.13
N THR A 100 8.79 -1.65 -13.07
CA THR A 100 9.79 -2.24 -12.17
C THR A 100 9.18 -3.09 -11.06
N ARG A 101 7.85 -3.22 -11.02
CA ARG A 101 7.13 -3.86 -9.93
C ARG A 101 6.61 -5.24 -10.32
N SER A 102 6.60 -6.17 -9.36
CA SER A 102 6.04 -7.51 -9.54
C SER A 102 4.53 -7.50 -9.79
N ASP A 103 3.82 -6.53 -9.21
CA ASP A 103 2.37 -6.33 -9.34
C ASP A 103 1.98 -5.30 -10.43
N GLY A 104 2.97 -4.68 -11.06
CA GLY A 104 2.79 -3.50 -11.89
C GLY A 104 1.80 -3.67 -13.03
N LYS A 105 1.77 -4.85 -13.67
CA LYS A 105 0.81 -5.16 -14.74
C LYS A 105 -0.64 -5.09 -14.25
N ASN A 106 -0.91 -5.60 -13.05
CA ASN A 106 -2.26 -5.59 -12.47
C ASN A 106 -2.65 -4.16 -12.05
N ALA A 107 -1.73 -3.43 -11.41
CA ALA A 107 -1.94 -2.03 -11.04
C ALA A 107 -2.21 -1.13 -12.25
N THR A 108 -1.41 -1.27 -13.31
CA THR A 108 -1.61 -0.57 -14.59
C THR A 108 -2.99 -0.87 -15.17
N LYS A 109 -3.38 -2.13 -15.29
CA LYS A 109 -4.66 -2.52 -15.89
C LYS A 109 -5.85 -1.90 -15.15
N VAL A 110 -5.80 -1.86 -13.82
CA VAL A 110 -6.85 -1.23 -13.02
C VAL A 110 -6.88 0.27 -13.25
N LEU A 111 -5.73 0.95 -13.15
CA LEU A 111 -5.66 2.40 -13.37
C LEU A 111 -6.13 2.79 -14.77
N GLU A 112 -5.74 2.03 -15.80
CA GLU A 112 -6.21 2.24 -17.18
C GLU A 112 -7.72 2.05 -17.30
N SER A 113 -8.30 1.04 -16.64
CA SER A 113 -9.76 0.84 -16.60
C SER A 113 -10.50 1.96 -15.87
N CYS A 114 -9.78 2.76 -15.08
CA CYS A 114 -10.30 3.93 -14.37
C CYS A 114 -9.94 5.25 -15.05
N ALA A 115 -9.20 5.25 -16.16
CA ALA A 115 -8.65 6.49 -16.72
C ALA A 115 -9.71 7.49 -17.20
N GLU A 116 -10.90 7.02 -17.53
CA GLU A 116 -12.02 7.82 -18.05
C GLU A 116 -13.01 8.19 -16.94
N GLN A 117 -12.49 8.78 -15.85
CA GLN A 117 -13.37 9.43 -14.88
C GLN A 117 -13.81 10.81 -15.37
N SER A 118 -14.89 11.30 -14.78
CA SER A 118 -15.38 12.68 -14.93
C SER A 118 -15.33 13.41 -13.59
N GLY A 119 -15.42 14.73 -13.61
CA GLY A 119 -15.46 15.58 -12.43
C GLY A 119 -15.66 17.05 -12.83
N GLU A 120 -16.26 17.85 -11.96
CA GLU A 120 -16.45 19.29 -12.20
C GLU A 120 -15.14 20.07 -12.08
N THR A 121 -14.25 19.58 -11.22
CA THR A 121 -12.91 20.14 -10.97
C THR A 121 -11.80 19.09 -11.17
N PRO A 122 -10.54 19.49 -11.35
CA PRO A 122 -9.40 18.58 -11.32
C PRO A 122 -9.35 17.73 -10.05
N GLU A 123 -9.75 18.28 -8.91
CA GLU A 123 -9.84 17.60 -7.62
C GLU A 123 -10.94 16.52 -7.62
N ASP A 124 -12.12 16.82 -8.17
CA ASP A 124 -13.20 15.83 -8.32
C ASP A 124 -12.81 14.70 -9.27
N LEU A 125 -12.15 15.04 -10.38
CA LEU A 125 -11.66 14.05 -11.32
C LEU A 125 -10.63 13.12 -10.68
N ALA A 126 -9.68 13.69 -9.94
CA ALA A 126 -8.67 12.92 -9.22
C ALA A 126 -9.27 12.07 -8.10
N TRP A 127 -10.29 12.59 -7.40
CA TRP A 127 -11.04 11.85 -6.39
C TRP A 127 -11.80 10.66 -6.99
N ASN A 128 -12.47 10.86 -8.11
CA ASN A 128 -13.20 9.80 -8.79
C ASN A 128 -12.24 8.73 -9.34
N LEU A 129 -11.08 9.15 -9.85
CA LEU A 129 -10.04 8.22 -10.29
C LEU A 129 -9.53 7.37 -9.12
N PHE A 130 -9.28 8.02 -7.98
CA PHE A 130 -8.87 7.36 -6.75
C PHE A 130 -9.91 6.35 -6.26
N ARG A 131 -11.20 6.74 -6.22
CA ARG A 131 -12.32 5.86 -5.85
C ARG A 131 -12.49 4.68 -6.80
N CYS A 132 -12.43 4.90 -8.10
CA CYS A 132 -12.51 3.80 -9.06
C CYS A 132 -11.39 2.76 -8.83
N GLY A 133 -10.16 3.23 -8.55
CA GLY A 133 -9.07 2.36 -8.15
C GLY A 133 -9.42 1.58 -6.88
N TYR A 134 -9.94 2.29 -5.86
CA TYR A 134 -10.34 1.76 -4.56
C TYR A 134 -11.36 0.63 -4.67
N ASP A 135 -12.44 0.86 -5.40
CA ASP A 135 -13.52 -0.11 -5.58
C ASP A 135 -13.06 -1.38 -6.30
N LYS A 136 -12.06 -1.24 -7.19
CA LYS A 136 -11.44 -2.36 -7.91
C LYS A 136 -10.37 -3.09 -7.10
N LYS A 137 -10.19 -2.77 -5.81
CA LYS A 137 -9.26 -3.40 -4.86
C LYS A 137 -7.85 -3.54 -5.45
N SER A 138 -7.36 -2.47 -6.08
CA SER A 138 -6.06 -2.49 -6.77
C SER A 138 -4.87 -2.69 -5.82
N VAL A 139 -3.78 -3.25 -6.32
CA VAL A 139 -2.53 -3.40 -5.53
C VAL A 139 -1.97 -2.05 -5.07
N LEU A 140 -2.38 -0.92 -5.68
CA LEU A 140 -2.04 0.43 -5.21
C LEU A 140 -2.37 0.64 -3.71
N PHE A 141 -3.35 -0.09 -3.17
CA PHE A 141 -3.76 -0.01 -1.76
C PHE A 141 -2.88 -0.83 -0.81
N ASP A 142 -2.18 -1.86 -1.30
CA ASP A 142 -1.19 -2.58 -0.48
C ASP A 142 -0.06 -1.64 -0.04
N TYR A 143 0.01 -0.46 -0.66
CA TYR A 143 0.97 0.61 -0.41
C TYR A 143 0.38 1.82 0.31
N MET A 144 -0.93 1.84 0.55
CA MET A 144 -1.48 2.79 1.52
C MET A 144 -1.05 2.35 2.92
N PRO A 145 -0.50 3.27 3.73
CA PRO A 145 -0.22 2.99 5.12
C PRO A 145 -1.55 2.88 5.86
N THR A 146 -2.07 1.67 6.09
CA THR A 146 -3.23 1.51 6.97
C THR A 146 -2.86 2.01 8.37
N GLY A 147 -3.78 2.70 9.05
CA GLY A 147 -3.56 3.17 10.42
C GLY A 147 -3.23 2.03 11.39
N ALA A 148 -3.61 0.80 11.05
CA ALA A 148 -3.29 -0.42 11.78
C ALA A 148 -1.86 -0.94 11.57
N SER A 149 -1.12 -0.52 10.54
CA SER A 149 0.23 -1.05 10.25
C SER A 149 1.37 -0.19 10.79
N ALA A 150 1.10 0.75 11.71
CA ALA A 150 2.14 1.38 12.52
C ALA A 150 2.37 0.66 13.87
N GLY A 151 1.61 -0.42 14.16
CA GLY A 151 1.64 -1.06 15.48
C GLY A 151 1.37 -2.56 15.54
N LEU A 152 1.49 -3.32 14.44
CA LEU A 152 1.31 -4.78 14.50
C LEU A 152 2.36 -5.55 13.68
N ASP A 153 3.63 -5.32 14.00
CA ASP A 153 4.61 -6.40 14.00
C ASP A 153 4.68 -6.97 15.44
N THR A 154 3.52 -7.30 16.03
CA THR A 154 3.46 -8.13 17.23
C THR A 154 2.53 -9.31 16.98
N ASN A 155 3.14 -10.48 17.16
CA ASN A 155 2.56 -11.70 17.71
C ASN A 155 2.04 -12.81 16.77
N THR A 156 2.83 -13.90 16.78
CA THR A 156 2.41 -15.24 17.24
C THR A 156 1.82 -16.18 16.18
N ASN A 157 2.64 -17.12 15.68
CA ASN A 157 2.76 -18.48 16.24
C ASN A 157 4.00 -19.18 15.65
#